data_AF-A0A085ZGU5-F1
#
_entry.id   AF-A0A085ZGU5-F1
#
_cell.length_a   1.000
_cell.length_b   1.000
_cell.length_c   1.000
_cell.angle_alpha   90.00
_cell.angle_beta   90.00
_cell.angle_gamma   90.00
#
_symmetry.space_group_name_H-M   'P 1'
#
loop_
_entity.id
_entity.type
_entity.pdbx_description
1 polymer ?
#
loop_
_entity_poly.entity_id
_entity_poly.type
_entity_poly.pdbx_seq_one_letter_code
_entity_poly.pdbx_strand_id
1 'polypeptide(L)'
;MQSRRNFIKKTAAASLAFAVNPLDLIAGELPDNPAATGKPIVLSTWNFGLKANEEAWTILGKGGKALDAVEKGVRLVELDPTERSVGYGGRPDRDGRVTL
;
A
#
# COMPACT_ATOMS: atom_id res chain seq x y z
N MET A 1 -42.97 -36.26 28.84
CA MET A 1 -42.26 -35.59 29.96
C MET A 1 -40.98 -34.96 29.43
N GLN A 2 -40.83 -33.63 29.51
CA GLN A 2 -39.57 -32.96 29.16
C GLN A 2 -38.59 -33.17 30.33
N SER A 3 -37.51 -33.94 30.10
CA SER A 3 -36.46 -34.13 31.12
C SER A 3 -35.48 -32.96 31.07
N ARG A 4 -34.88 -32.59 32.22
CA ARG A 4 -33.85 -31.53 32.30
C ARG A 4 -32.70 -31.76 31.30
N ARG A 5 -32.35 -33.03 31.06
CA ARG A 5 -31.35 -33.46 30.07
C ARG A 5 -31.77 -33.11 28.64
N ASN A 6 -33.05 -33.25 28.29
CA ASN A 6 -33.57 -32.88 26.97
C ASN A 6 -33.67 -31.36 26.79
N PHE A 7 -33.92 -30.60 27.86
CA PHE A 7 -33.86 -29.15 27.84
C PHE A 7 -32.43 -28.66 27.56
N ILE A 8 -31.44 -29.11 28.34
CA ILE A 8 -30.03 -28.71 28.15
C ILE A 8 -29.52 -29.03 26.74
N LYS A 9 -29.84 -30.22 26.21
CA LYS A 9 -29.46 -30.60 24.84
C LYS A 9 -30.04 -29.67 23.77
N LYS A 10 -31.30 -29.26 23.91
CA LYS A 10 -31.97 -28.36 22.97
C LYS A 10 -31.43 -26.93 23.09
N THR A 11 -31.18 -26.46 24.30
CA THR A 11 -30.62 -25.11 24.53
C THR A 11 -29.19 -25.02 24.01
N ALA A 12 -28.37 -26.06 24.21
CA ALA A 12 -27.00 -26.11 23.68
C ALA A 12 -26.95 -26.11 22.14
N ALA A 13 -27.88 -26.83 21.48
CA ALA A 13 -28.00 -26.81 20.03
C ALA A 13 -28.46 -25.44 19.50
N ALA A 14 -29.39 -24.77 20.20
CA ALA A 14 -29.86 -23.43 19.82
C ALA A 14 -28.78 -22.36 20.00
N SER A 15 -27.93 -22.45 21.02
CA SER A 15 -26.82 -21.49 21.22
C SER A 15 -25.76 -21.54 20.12
N LEU A 16 -25.56 -22.69 19.47
CA LEU A 16 -24.63 -22.81 18.34
C LEU A 16 -25.09 -21.98 17.12
N ALA A 17 -26.40 -21.81 16.94
CA ALA A 17 -26.95 -20.98 15.86
C ALA A 17 -26.73 -19.47 16.07
N PHE A 18 -26.53 -19.03 17.31
CA PHE A 18 -26.20 -17.64 17.64
C PHE A 18 -24.70 -17.37 17.77
N ALA A 19 -23.89 -18.43 17.92
CA ALA A 19 -22.44 -18.30 18.06
C ALA A 19 -21.73 -18.04 16.72
N VAL A 20 -22.40 -18.30 15.59
CA VAL A 20 -21.87 -18.05 14.25
C VAL A 20 -22.53 -16.81 13.66
N ASN A 21 -21.73 -15.79 13.34
CA ASN A 21 -22.23 -14.67 12.57
C ASN A 21 -22.54 -15.17 11.15
N PRO A 22 -23.77 -14.99 10.63
CA PRO A 22 -24.10 -15.41 9.27
C PRO A 22 -23.25 -14.67 8.23
N LEU A 23 -22.70 -13.49 8.58
CA LEU A 23 -21.74 -12.77 7.75
C LEU A 23 -20.40 -13.47 7.61
N ASP A 24 -19.90 -14.17 8.63
CA ASP A 24 -18.61 -14.90 8.53
C ASP A 24 -18.75 -16.17 7.67
N LEU A 25 -19.96 -16.74 7.60
CA LEU A 25 -20.27 -17.89 6.73
C LEU A 25 -20.49 -17.49 5.26
N ILE A 26 -20.90 -16.23 5.01
CA ILE A 26 -21.16 -15.69 3.66
C ILE A 26 -19.98 -14.82 3.17
N ALA A 27 -19.04 -14.48 4.05
CA ALA A 27 -17.75 -13.92 3.69
C ALA A 27 -16.97 -14.97 2.89
N GLY A 28 -17.29 -15.09 1.61
CA GLY A 28 -16.43 -15.74 0.65
C GLY A 28 -15.07 -15.07 0.76
N GLU A 29 -14.02 -15.88 0.93
CA GLU A 29 -12.65 -15.41 0.75
C GLU A 29 -12.65 -14.64 -0.58
N LEU A 30 -12.49 -13.31 -0.49
CA LEU A 30 -12.14 -12.54 -1.67
C LEU A 30 -10.95 -13.27 -2.26
N PRO A 31 -10.95 -13.61 -3.56
CA PRO A 31 -9.83 -14.30 -4.15
C PRO A 31 -8.59 -13.53 -3.74
N ASP A 32 -7.69 -14.19 -3.00
CA ASP A 32 -6.38 -13.67 -2.66
C ASP A 32 -5.83 -13.20 -4.00
N ASN A 33 -5.81 -11.87 -4.20
CA ASN A 33 -5.31 -11.31 -5.43
C ASN A 33 -3.87 -11.82 -5.50
N PRO A 34 -3.53 -12.74 -6.44
CA PRO A 34 -2.29 -13.47 -6.38
C PRO A 34 -1.20 -12.43 -6.21
N ALA A 35 -0.51 -12.46 -5.07
CA ALA A 35 0.39 -11.40 -4.65
C ALA A 35 1.24 -11.04 -5.87
N ALA A 36 0.99 -9.86 -6.43
CA ALA A 36 1.44 -9.56 -7.78
C ALA A 36 2.92 -9.88 -7.88
N THR A 37 3.26 -10.89 -8.68
CA THR A 37 4.60 -11.44 -8.76
C THR A 37 5.54 -10.31 -9.19
N GLY A 38 6.62 -10.09 -8.44
CA GLY A 38 7.56 -8.99 -8.70
C GLY A 38 7.29 -7.67 -7.97
N LYS A 39 6.65 -7.70 -6.80
CA LYS A 39 6.60 -6.54 -5.88
C LYS A 39 7.57 -6.69 -4.69
N PRO A 40 8.08 -5.57 -4.14
CA PRO A 40 7.87 -4.19 -4.57
C PRO A 40 8.63 -3.85 -5.86
N ILE A 41 8.08 -2.92 -6.65
CA ILE A 41 8.69 -2.42 -7.90
C ILE A 41 8.52 -0.90 -7.97
N VAL A 42 9.53 -0.20 -8.46
CA VAL A 42 9.51 1.24 -8.72
C VAL A 42 10.11 1.50 -10.11
N LEU A 43 9.48 2.39 -10.86
CA LEU A 43 9.96 2.86 -12.16
C LEU A 43 9.99 4.39 -12.12
N SER A 44 10.98 4.95 -12.80
CA SER A 44 11.20 6.38 -12.91
C SER A 44 11.64 6.73 -14.33
N THR A 45 11.48 7.98 -14.70
CA THR A 45 11.86 8.49 -16.01
C THR A 45 13.31 8.97 -16.02
N TRP A 46 13.98 8.82 -17.17
CA TRP A 46 15.33 9.35 -17.45
C TRP A 46 16.46 8.69 -16.66
N ASN A 47 17.69 9.17 -16.87
CA ASN A 47 18.91 8.65 -16.26
C ASN A 47 19.01 8.97 -14.75
N PHE A 48 18.63 10.19 -14.33
CA PHE A 48 18.58 10.55 -12.90
C PHE A 48 17.56 9.72 -12.12
N GLY A 49 16.61 9.10 -12.84
CA GLY A 49 15.66 8.15 -12.30
C GLY A 49 16.32 6.95 -11.61
N LEU A 50 17.54 6.56 -12.00
CA LEU A 50 18.27 5.47 -11.34
C LEU A 50 18.58 5.83 -9.88
N LYS A 51 19.11 7.02 -9.61
CA LYS A 51 19.38 7.51 -8.25
C LYS A 51 18.09 7.73 -7.46
N ALA A 52 17.03 8.24 -8.11
CA ALA A 52 15.72 8.38 -7.48
C ALA A 52 15.14 7.02 -7.04
N ASN A 53 15.33 5.96 -7.85
CA ASN A 53 14.91 4.61 -7.52
C ASN A 53 15.71 4.02 -6.36
N GLU A 54 17.02 4.29 -6.28
CA GLU A 54 17.84 3.90 -5.12
C GLU A 54 17.26 4.47 -3.81
N GLU A 55 16.90 5.75 -3.80
CA GLU A 55 16.26 6.38 -2.63
C GLU A 55 14.88 5.82 -2.33
N ALA A 56 14.04 5.61 -3.36
CA ALA A 56 12.73 4.97 -3.19
C ALA A 56 12.87 3.54 -2.62
N TRP A 57 13.91 2.81 -3.00
CA TRP A 57 14.18 1.46 -2.52
C TRP A 57 14.55 1.41 -1.03
N THR A 58 15.07 2.50 -0.47
CA THR A 58 15.30 2.59 0.99
C THR A 58 14.02 2.44 1.82
N ILE A 59 12.87 2.74 1.21
CA ILE A 59 11.53 2.60 1.80
C ILE A 59 10.90 1.27 1.34
N LEU A 60 10.83 1.03 0.03
CA LEU A 60 10.19 -0.17 -0.52
C LEU A 60 10.87 -1.46 -0.07
N GLY A 61 12.21 -1.50 -0.06
CA GLY A 61 12.99 -2.66 0.37
C GLY A 61 12.79 -3.03 1.85
N LYS A 62 12.21 -2.12 2.65
CA LYS A 62 11.84 -2.35 4.06
C LYS A 62 10.35 -2.64 4.25
N GLY A 63 9.59 -2.83 3.16
CA GLY A 63 8.14 -2.99 3.21
C GLY A 63 7.37 -1.71 3.53
N GLY A 64 7.99 -0.54 3.33
CA GLY A 64 7.34 0.76 3.50
C GLY A 64 6.26 1.03 2.46
N LYS A 65 5.52 2.14 2.62
CA LYS A 65 4.43 2.49 1.72
C LYS A 65 4.96 2.98 0.37
N ALA A 66 4.25 2.64 -0.70
CA ALA A 66 4.57 3.10 -2.05
C ALA A 66 4.54 4.63 -2.17
N LEU A 67 3.61 5.31 -1.48
CA LEU A 67 3.50 6.76 -1.47
C LEU A 67 4.77 7.42 -0.92
N ASP A 68 5.22 6.97 0.25
CA ASP A 68 6.41 7.51 0.90
C ASP A 68 7.66 7.27 0.03
N ALA A 69 7.73 6.12 -0.65
CA ALA A 69 8.83 5.76 -1.52
C ALA A 69 8.95 6.69 -2.73
N VAL A 70 7.83 6.95 -3.44
CA VAL A 70 7.86 7.81 -4.63
C VAL A 70 8.11 9.26 -4.24
N GLU A 71 7.54 9.75 -3.13
CA GLU A 71 7.79 11.10 -2.62
C GLU A 71 9.27 11.28 -2.29
N LYS A 72 9.86 10.35 -1.54
CA LYS A 72 11.27 10.44 -1.18
C LYS A 72 12.19 10.36 -2.39
N GLY A 73 11.87 9.48 -3.35
CA GLY A 73 12.64 9.31 -4.58
C GLY A 73 12.72 10.59 -5.42
N VAL A 74 11.59 11.26 -5.67
CA VAL A 74 11.57 12.47 -6.52
C VAL A 74 12.18 13.69 -5.81
N ARG A 75 12.04 13.79 -4.49
CA ARG A 75 12.67 14.87 -3.69
C ARG A 75 14.18 14.90 -3.83
N LEU A 76 14.84 13.75 -4.05
CA LEU A 76 16.27 13.70 -4.32
C LEU A 76 16.62 14.58 -5.54
N VAL A 77 15.86 14.44 -6.63
CA VAL A 77 16.08 15.16 -7.88
C VAL A 77 15.71 16.63 -7.72
N GLU A 78 14.62 16.94 -7.01
CA GLU A 78 14.22 18.33 -6.75
C GLU A 78 15.24 19.13 -5.93
N LEU A 79 16.07 18.46 -5.13
CA LEU A 79 17.08 19.09 -4.28
C LEU A 79 18.45 19.20 -4.97
N ASP A 80 18.65 18.59 -6.12
CA ASP A 80 19.92 18.58 -6.84
C ASP A 80 20.04 19.78 -7.81
N PRO A 81 20.83 20.83 -7.50
CA PRO A 81 20.98 21.99 -8.39
C PRO A 81 21.64 21.67 -9.74
N THR A 82 22.28 20.50 -9.86
CA THR A 82 22.88 20.04 -11.12
C THR A 82 21.84 19.46 -12.06
N GLU A 83 20.69 19.03 -11.54
CA GLU A 83 19.54 18.64 -12.36
C GLU A 83 18.73 19.86 -12.78
N ARG A 84 18.79 20.16 -14.08
CA ARG A 84 18.34 21.46 -14.61
C ARG A 84 16.90 21.46 -15.11
N SER A 85 16.17 20.36 -14.92
CA SER A 85 14.79 20.18 -15.42
C SER A 85 13.76 19.89 -14.32
N VAL A 86 14.17 19.78 -13.06
CA VAL A 86 13.28 19.44 -11.94
C VAL A 86 13.70 20.25 -10.72
N GLY A 87 12.76 20.92 -10.05
CA GLY A 87 13.01 21.55 -8.75
C GLY A 87 14.08 22.64 -8.74
N TYR A 88 14.91 22.60 -7.70
CA TYR A 88 16.00 23.55 -7.46
C TYR A 88 17.08 23.41 -8.54
N GLY A 89 17.49 24.54 -9.14
CA GLY A 89 18.38 24.53 -10.30
C GLY A 89 17.62 24.42 -11.63
N GLY A 90 16.30 24.22 -11.63
CA GLY A 90 15.47 24.27 -12.83
C GLY A 90 15.72 25.52 -13.68
N ARG A 91 15.74 25.36 -15.00
CA ARG A 91 15.87 26.52 -15.91
C ARG A 91 14.62 27.41 -15.78
N PRO A 92 14.79 28.74 -15.72
CA PRO A 92 13.65 29.64 -15.60
C PRO A 92 12.86 29.73 -16.90
N ASP A 93 11.66 30.31 -16.79
CA ASP A 93 10.90 30.81 -17.92
C ASP A 93 11.61 32.01 -18.60
N ARG A 94 11.00 32.53 -19.67
CA ARG A 94 11.53 33.67 -20.44
C ARG A 94 11.69 34.95 -19.63
N ASP A 95 10.97 35.08 -18.51
CA ASP A 95 11.01 36.24 -17.62
C ASP A 95 12.02 36.04 -16.48
N GLY A 96 12.78 34.94 -16.49
CA GLY A 96 13.80 34.63 -15.50
C GLY A 96 13.26 34.03 -14.21
N ARG A 97 12.00 33.57 -14.18
CA ARG A 97 11.37 32.98 -12.99
C ARG A 97 11.39 31.45 -13.05
N VAL A 98 11.79 30.82 -11.94
CA VAL A 98 11.66 29.36 -11.78
C VAL A 98 10.30 29.09 -11.14
N THR A 99 9.47 28.31 -11.84
CA THR A 99 8.12 27.92 -11.40
C THR A 99 7.97 26.40 -11.55
N LEU A 100 7.33 25.75 -10.57
CA LEU A 100 7.18 24.29 -10.48
C LEU A 100 5.70 23.92 -10.38
#